data_AF-A0A2N5A541-F1
#
_entry.id   AF-A0A2N5A541-F1
#
_cell.length_a   1.000
_cell.length_b   1.000
_cell.length_c   1.000
_cell.angle_alpha   90.00
_cell.angle_beta   90.00
_cell.angle_gamma   90.00
#
_symmetry.space_group_name_H-M   'P 1'
#
loop_
_entity.id
_entity.type
_entity.pdbx_description
1 polymer ?
#
loop_
_entity_poly.entity_id
_entity_poly.type
_entity_poly.pdbx_seq_one_letter_code
_entity_poly.pdbx_strand_id
1 'polypeptide(L)'
;MLTTLIYRSQVDPARPLTDLDALIHRASGKNMPLGITGILLFNGQQFFQVLEGNEEILESLFSKIQFDPRHRDVVELMRDYSAYRRFRDVGMRMLDLRYHENDAAVEEILRFSTFGETEPINDRMFRLISAFIADGGRYCLPESLQPSRWSMTPAVGNASPRNLTDQPCQFALQAIVEPAKRRVSSFE
;
A
#
# COMPACT_ATOMS: atom_id res chain seq x y z
N MET A 1 17.53 6.49 -11.81
CA MET A 1 16.81 7.72 -12.22
C MET A 1 16.00 8.24 -11.04
N LEU A 2 15.43 9.47 -11.09
CA LEU A 2 14.53 9.94 -10.05
C LEU A 2 13.19 9.20 -10.19
N THR A 3 12.75 8.59 -9.10
CA THR A 3 11.57 7.73 -9.02
C THR A 3 10.70 8.19 -7.86
N THR A 4 9.39 8.06 -8.04
CA THR A 4 8.39 8.25 -6.99
C THR A 4 7.74 6.91 -6.70
N LEU A 5 7.69 6.55 -5.41
CA LEU A 5 6.97 5.38 -4.91
C LEU A 5 5.93 5.85 -3.90
N ILE A 6 4.68 5.44 -4.09
CA ILE A 6 3.57 5.73 -3.18
C ILE A 6 2.98 4.40 -2.74
N TYR A 7 2.82 4.22 -1.44
CA TYR A 7 2.17 3.05 -0.88
C TYR A 7 1.24 3.45 0.27
N ARG A 8 0.35 2.53 0.61
CA ARG A 8 -0.43 2.58 1.84
C ARG A 8 -0.30 1.28 2.62
N SER A 9 -0.50 1.33 3.92
CA SER A 9 -0.50 0.16 4.80
C SER A 9 -1.42 0.39 6.00
N GLN A 10 -1.63 -0.64 6.81
CA GLN A 10 -2.40 -0.58 8.04
C GLN A 10 -1.51 -0.82 9.25
N VAL A 11 -1.78 -0.12 10.36
CA VAL A 11 -1.16 -0.46 11.64
C VAL A 11 -1.50 -1.90 12.01
N ASP A 12 -0.56 -2.58 12.65
CA ASP A 12 -0.84 -3.88 13.25
C ASP A 12 -1.54 -3.67 14.61
N PRO A 13 -2.84 -3.97 14.75
CA PRO A 13 -3.56 -3.76 16.02
C PRO A 13 -3.08 -4.70 17.12
N ALA A 14 -2.32 -5.76 16.80
CA ALA A 14 -1.73 -6.65 17.78
C ALA A 14 -0.51 -6.02 18.50
N ARG A 15 -0.07 -4.83 18.08
CA ARG A 15 1.12 -4.16 18.60
C ARG A 15 0.80 -2.87 19.35
N PRO A 16 1.70 -2.46 20.27
CA PRO A 16 1.58 -1.17 20.94
C PRO A 16 1.52 -0.03 19.92
N LEU A 17 0.90 1.07 20.34
CA LEU A 17 0.88 2.32 19.57
C LEU A 17 2.29 2.65 19.09
N THR A 18 2.41 2.85 17.78
CA THR A 18 3.69 3.23 17.18
C THR A 18 4.04 4.63 17.63
N ASP A 19 5.23 4.80 18.21
CA ASP A 19 5.80 6.12 18.47
C ASP A 19 6.12 6.78 17.12
N LEU A 20 5.18 7.62 16.68
CA LEU A 20 5.21 8.31 15.40
C LEU A 20 6.36 9.32 15.33
N ASP A 21 6.66 9.99 16.44
CA ASP A 21 7.75 10.97 16.52
C ASP A 21 9.11 10.27 16.41
N ALA A 22 9.32 9.16 17.12
CA ALA A 22 10.52 8.36 16.98
C ALA A 22 10.66 7.75 15.57
N LEU A 23 9.53 7.33 14.96
CA LEU A 23 9.49 6.83 13.59
C LEU A 23 9.95 7.90 12.61
N ILE A 24 9.38 9.11 12.67
CA ILE A 24 9.69 10.17 11.71
C ILE A 24 11.11 10.70 11.87
N HIS A 25 11.59 10.87 13.11
CA HIS A 25 12.97 11.29 13.36
C HIS A 25 13.99 10.30 12.79
N ARG A 26 13.77 9.00 13.01
CA ARG A 26 14.63 7.94 12.46
C ARG A 26 14.52 7.87 10.94
N ALA A 27 13.32 7.98 10.38
CA ALA A 27 13.10 7.96 8.94
C ALA A 27 13.80 9.14 8.26
N SER A 28 13.57 10.36 8.74
CA SER A 28 14.19 11.58 8.20
C SER A 28 15.72 11.53 8.29
N GLY A 29 16.28 11.12 9.44
CA GLY A 29 17.73 10.99 9.63
C GLY A 29 18.40 9.95 8.73
N LYS A 30 17.69 8.86 8.38
CA LYS A 30 18.18 7.86 7.41
C LYS A 30 17.97 8.28 5.96
N ASN A 31 16.87 8.98 5.67
CA ASN A 31 16.49 9.37 4.31
C ASN A 31 17.36 10.50 3.77
N MET A 32 17.74 11.48 4.61
CA MET A 32 18.52 12.63 4.18
C MET A 32 19.87 12.25 3.54
N PRO A 33 20.74 11.43 4.16
CA PRO A 33 22.00 11.02 3.54
C PRO A 33 21.83 10.21 2.24
N LEU A 34 20.68 9.56 2.08
CA LEU A 34 20.34 8.75 0.90
C LEU A 34 19.66 9.57 -0.20
N GLY A 35 19.45 10.88 0.01
CA GLY A 35 18.74 11.74 -0.92
C GLY A 35 17.29 11.30 -1.14
N ILE A 36 16.65 10.73 -0.12
CA ILE A 36 15.23 10.36 -0.16
C ILE A 36 14.43 11.49 0.47
N THR A 37 13.34 11.89 -0.18
CA THR A 37 12.40 12.91 0.31
C THR A 37 10.98 12.36 0.28
N GLY A 38 10.04 13.05 0.93
CA GLY A 38 8.64 12.69 0.86
C GLY A 38 7.83 13.03 2.11
N ILE A 39 6.62 12.47 2.17
CA ILE A 39 5.66 12.68 3.25
C ILE A 39 5.03 11.36 3.69
N LEU A 40 4.75 11.26 4.98
CA LEU A 40 3.99 10.19 5.62
C LEU A 40 2.70 10.78 6.21
N LEU A 41 1.56 10.26 5.79
CA LEU A 41 0.26 10.59 6.35
C LEU A 41 -0.20 9.45 7.25
N PHE A 42 -0.82 9.79 8.37
CA PHE A 42 -1.38 8.83 9.31
C PHE A 42 -2.79 9.24 9.73
N ASN A 43 -3.76 8.33 9.68
CA ASN A 43 -5.15 8.62 10.09
C ASN A 43 -5.59 7.89 11.37
N GLY A 44 -4.65 7.27 12.10
CA GLY A 44 -4.95 6.45 13.28
C GLY A 44 -4.94 4.94 13.01
N GLN A 45 -5.25 4.52 11.78
CA GLN A 45 -5.32 3.11 11.40
C GLN A 45 -4.43 2.76 10.20
N GLN A 46 -4.13 3.74 9.36
CA GLN A 46 -3.45 3.53 8.09
C GLN A 46 -2.31 4.54 7.93
N PHE A 47 -1.26 4.06 7.29
CA PHE A 47 -0.20 4.89 6.76
C PHE A 47 -0.41 5.08 5.26
N PHE A 48 -0.08 6.27 4.78
CA PHE A 48 0.10 6.55 3.36
C PHE A 48 1.41 7.29 3.21
N GLN A 49 2.35 6.75 2.43
CA GLN A 49 3.66 7.34 2.30
C GLN A 49 4.02 7.58 0.84
N VAL A 50 4.58 8.76 0.61
CA VAL A 50 5.26 9.13 -0.62
C VAL A 50 6.77 9.09 -0.38
N LEU A 51 7.49 8.45 -1.28
CA LEU A 51 8.95 8.38 -1.31
C LEU A 51 9.45 8.85 -2.68
N GLU A 52 10.36 9.81 -2.68
CA GLU A 52 11.00 10.34 -3.88
C GLU A 52 12.52 10.17 -3.76
N GLY A 53 13.18 9.60 -4.77
CA GLY A 53 14.60 9.29 -4.68
C GLY A 53 15.14 8.53 -5.87
N ASN A 54 16.39 8.07 -5.77
CA ASN A 54 16.93 7.15 -6.77
C ASN A 54 16.20 5.79 -6.68
N GLU A 55 15.83 5.23 -7.83
CA GLU A 55 15.14 3.93 -7.95
C GLU A 55 15.73 2.81 -7.07
N GLU A 56 17.05 2.55 -7.17
CA GLU A 56 17.71 1.45 -6.46
C GLU A 56 17.65 1.66 -4.94
N ILE A 57 17.80 2.91 -4.52
CA ILE A 57 17.72 3.31 -3.12
C ILE A 57 16.29 3.14 -2.60
N LEU A 58 15.29 3.56 -3.39
CA LEU A 58 13.89 3.40 -3.03
C LEU A 58 13.49 1.93 -2.96
N GLU A 59 13.99 1.08 -3.84
CA GLU A 59 13.73 -0.37 -3.81
C GLU A 59 14.29 -1.03 -2.56
N SER A 60 15.52 -0.70 -2.18
CA SER A 60 16.13 -1.18 -0.93
C SER A 60 15.37 -0.70 0.30
N LEU A 61 14.92 0.56 0.31
CA LEU A 61 14.12 1.12 1.40
C LEU A 61 12.75 0.46 1.46
N PHE A 62 12.05 0.36 0.33
CA PHE A 62 10.70 -0.20 0.26
C PHE A 62 10.67 -1.67 0.64
N SER A 63 11.70 -2.44 0.30
CA SER A 63 11.85 -3.82 0.81
C SER A 63 11.87 -3.87 2.33
N LYS A 64 12.65 -2.99 2.98
CA LYS A 64 12.69 -2.92 4.46
C LYS A 64 11.36 -2.50 5.05
N ILE A 65 10.67 -1.56 4.39
CA ILE A 65 9.34 -1.10 4.78
C ILE A 65 8.34 -2.27 4.68
N GLN A 66 8.35 -3.06 3.61
CA GLN A 66 7.41 -4.18 3.45
C GLN A 66 7.48 -5.21 4.58
N PHE A 67 8.68 -5.45 5.12
CA PHE A 67 8.89 -6.36 6.25
C PHE A 67 8.88 -5.66 7.62
N ASP A 68 8.56 -4.37 7.67
CA ASP A 68 8.51 -3.65 8.93
C ASP A 68 7.34 -4.16 9.78
N PRO A 69 7.59 -4.64 11.00
CA PRO A 69 6.55 -5.28 11.77
C PRO A 69 5.55 -4.29 12.40
N ARG A 70 5.75 -2.98 12.27
CA ARG A 70 4.85 -1.95 12.81
C ARG A 70 3.56 -1.79 12.00
N HIS A 71 3.54 -2.33 10.79
CA HIS A 71 2.38 -2.27 9.89
C HIS A 71 2.20 -3.61 9.15
N ARG A 72 1.09 -3.73 8.43
CA ARG A 72 0.74 -4.86 7.57
C ARG A 72 -0.06 -4.37 6.38
N ASP A 73 -0.45 -5.29 5.49
CA ASP A 73 -1.28 -5.01 4.32
C ASP A 73 -0.71 -3.88 3.45
N VAL A 74 0.60 -3.94 3.17
CA VAL A 74 1.29 -2.96 2.34
C VAL A 74 0.80 -3.10 0.89
N VAL A 75 0.26 -2.02 0.34
CA VAL A 75 -0.24 -1.93 -1.03
C VAL A 75 0.47 -0.79 -1.75
N GLU A 76 1.24 -1.13 -2.79
CA GLU A 76 1.83 -0.16 -3.70
C GLU A 76 0.73 0.47 -4.58
N LEU A 77 0.68 1.80 -4.61
CA LEU A 77 -0.33 2.58 -5.34
C LEU A 77 0.22 3.18 -6.62
N MET A 78 1.50 3.54 -6.61
CA MET A 78 2.18 4.16 -7.73
C MET A 78 3.69 3.93 -7.60
N ARG A 79 4.32 3.54 -8.70
CA ARG A 79 5.77 3.55 -8.87
C ARG A 79 6.06 4.05 -10.28
N ASP A 80 6.71 5.20 -10.38
CA ASP A 80 6.92 5.86 -11.66
C ASP A 80 8.18 6.74 -11.65
N TYR A 81 8.76 6.97 -12.82
CA TYR A 81 9.84 7.92 -12.97
C TYR A 81 9.28 9.35 -12.85
N SER A 82 10.04 10.23 -12.20
CA SER A 82 9.64 11.62 -12.01
C SER A 82 10.69 12.56 -12.57
N ALA A 83 10.23 13.63 -13.21
CA ALA A 83 11.10 14.69 -13.72
C ALA A 83 11.67 15.58 -12.61
N TYR A 84 10.93 15.74 -11.50
CA TYR A 84 11.31 16.59 -10.38
C TYR A 84 10.76 16.05 -9.04
N ARG A 85 11.30 16.57 -7.93
CA ARG A 85 10.81 16.28 -6.57
C ARG A 85 9.69 17.26 -6.20
N ARG A 86 8.58 16.74 -5.70
CA ARG A 86 7.46 17.53 -5.19
C ARG A 86 7.69 17.94 -3.75
N PHE A 87 8.29 17.09 -2.93
CA PHE A 87 8.69 17.41 -1.56
C PHE A 87 10.19 17.71 -1.52
N ARG A 88 10.55 18.99 -1.47
CA ARG A 88 11.95 19.44 -1.41
C ARG A 88 12.39 19.68 0.03
N ASP A 89 13.70 19.58 0.27
CA ASP A 89 14.38 19.99 1.50
C ASP A 89 13.97 19.26 2.79
N VAL A 90 13.32 18.10 2.65
CA VAL A 90 12.86 17.33 3.80
C VAL A 90 13.04 15.84 3.58
N GLY A 91 13.80 15.20 4.47
CA GLY A 91 14.04 13.75 4.41
C GLY A 91 12.75 12.93 4.51
N MET A 92 11.91 13.26 5.49
CA MET A 92 10.54 12.73 5.61
C MET A 92 9.73 13.67 6.50
N ARG A 93 8.59 14.17 6.02
CA ARG A 93 7.58 14.84 6.86
C ARG A 93 6.52 13.86 7.32
N MET A 94 5.91 14.16 8.45
CA MET A 94 4.71 13.46 8.89
C MET A 94 3.56 14.44 9.05
N LEU A 95 2.37 14.02 8.65
CA LEU A 95 1.11 14.71 8.94
C LEU A 95 0.14 13.71 9.57
N ASP A 96 -0.28 13.97 10.80
CA ASP A 96 -1.24 13.15 11.52
C ASP A 96 -2.66 13.69 11.30
N LEU A 97 -3.37 13.09 10.35
CA LEU A 97 -4.70 13.49 9.89
C LEU A 97 -5.77 13.42 11.00
N ARG A 98 -5.48 12.80 12.15
CA ARG A 98 -6.40 12.81 13.30
C ARG A 98 -6.58 14.21 13.90
N TYR A 99 -5.61 15.10 13.68
CA TYR A 99 -5.60 16.45 14.23
C TYR A 99 -5.88 17.54 13.18
N HIS A 100 -6.23 17.16 11.95
CA HIS A 100 -6.49 18.08 10.86
C HIS A 100 -7.81 17.74 10.20
N GLU A 101 -8.63 18.76 9.94
CA GLU A 101 -9.73 18.66 8.99
C GLU A 101 -9.17 18.42 7.58
N ASN A 102 -9.96 17.79 6.70
CA ASN A 102 -9.50 17.40 5.36
C ASN A 102 -8.91 18.56 4.55
N ASP A 103 -9.59 19.71 4.53
CA ASP A 103 -9.12 20.89 3.79
C ASP A 103 -7.84 21.46 4.40
N ALA A 104 -7.74 21.48 5.74
CA ALA A 104 -6.55 21.94 6.44
C ALA A 104 -5.34 21.02 6.17
N ALA A 105 -5.56 19.71 6.09
CA ALA A 105 -4.51 18.75 5.73
C ALA A 105 -4.03 18.97 4.29
N VAL A 106 -4.94 19.22 3.35
CA VAL A 106 -4.59 19.53 1.95
C VAL A 106 -3.79 20.83 1.85
N GLU A 107 -4.23 21.88 2.54
CA GLU A 107 -3.50 23.15 2.60
C GLU A 107 -2.09 22.97 3.17
N GLU A 108 -1.93 22.18 4.22
CA GLU A 108 -0.64 21.93 4.83
C GLU A 108 0.32 21.21 3.87
N ILE A 109 -0.18 20.25 3.11
CA ILE A 109 0.62 19.56 2.09
C ILE A 109 1.07 20.53 1.00
N LEU A 110 0.18 21.42 0.54
CA LEU A 110 0.50 22.45 -0.45
C LEU A 110 1.57 23.44 0.03
N ARG A 111 1.65 23.74 1.34
CA ARG A 111 2.68 24.65 1.88
C ARG A 111 4.11 24.13 1.73
N PHE A 112 4.29 22.80 1.67
CA PHE A 112 5.62 22.18 1.64
C PHE A 112 5.88 21.35 0.38
N SER A 113 5.01 21.48 -0.63
CA SER A 113 5.14 20.75 -1.88
C SER A 113 5.00 21.66 -3.10
N THR A 114 5.61 21.25 -4.21
CA THR A 114 5.53 21.94 -5.49
C THR A 114 5.06 20.98 -6.57
N PHE A 115 3.94 21.28 -7.24
CA PHE A 115 3.33 20.43 -8.27
C PHE A 115 3.47 21.02 -9.70
N GLY A 116 4.56 21.77 -9.94
CA GLY A 116 4.82 22.41 -11.22
C GLY A 116 4.00 23.69 -11.44
N GLU A 117 3.82 24.07 -12.71
CA GLU A 117 3.10 25.30 -13.11
C GLU A 117 1.59 25.11 -13.26
N THR A 118 1.14 23.87 -13.41
CA THR A 118 -0.29 23.52 -13.53
C THR A 118 -0.95 23.37 -12.17
N GLU A 119 -2.29 23.40 -12.12
CA GLU A 119 -3.03 23.15 -10.89
C GLU A 119 -2.65 21.78 -10.27
N PRO A 120 -2.47 21.70 -8.93
CA PRO A 120 -2.06 20.47 -8.24
C PRO A 120 -2.94 19.25 -8.55
N ILE A 121 -4.25 19.45 -8.81
CA ILE A 121 -5.19 18.38 -9.13
C ILE A 121 -4.84 17.60 -10.42
N ASN A 122 -4.02 18.19 -11.30
CA ASN A 122 -3.55 17.52 -12.50
C ASN A 122 -2.44 16.49 -12.20
N ASP A 123 -1.77 16.61 -11.06
CA ASP A 123 -0.74 15.68 -10.62
C ASP A 123 -1.34 14.43 -9.98
N ARG A 124 -0.91 13.24 -10.44
CA ARG A 124 -1.39 11.95 -9.94
C ARG A 124 -1.06 11.73 -8.47
N MET A 125 0.11 12.16 -8.00
CA MET A 125 0.48 12.07 -6.59
C MET A 125 -0.48 12.87 -5.72
N PHE A 126 -0.77 14.12 -6.12
CA PHE A 126 -1.69 14.97 -5.38
C PHE A 126 -3.09 14.35 -5.33
N ARG A 127 -3.61 13.84 -6.45
CA ARG A 127 -4.90 13.12 -6.46
C ARG A 127 -4.95 11.92 -5.51
N LEU A 128 -3.87 11.14 -5.43
CA LEU A 128 -3.78 10.00 -4.50
C LEU A 128 -3.74 10.46 -3.04
N ILE A 129 -3.01 11.54 -2.75
CA ILE A 129 -2.98 12.17 -1.42
C ILE A 129 -4.37 12.66 -1.03
N SER A 130 -5.04 13.45 -1.89
CA SER A 130 -6.38 13.97 -1.63
C SER A 130 -7.40 12.84 -1.45
N ALA A 131 -7.31 11.78 -2.24
CA ALA A 131 -8.18 10.61 -2.09
C ALA A 131 -7.98 9.90 -0.74
N PHE A 132 -6.72 9.80 -0.27
CA PHE A 132 -6.43 9.21 1.04
C PHE A 132 -6.91 10.08 2.21
N ILE A 133 -6.77 11.41 2.10
CA ILE A 133 -7.29 12.35 3.11
C ILE A 133 -8.82 12.26 3.16
N ALA A 134 -9.48 12.26 2.01
CA ALA A 134 -10.93 12.23 1.95
C ALA A 134 -11.53 10.90 2.44
N ASP A 135 -10.94 9.75 2.06
CA ASP A 135 -11.50 8.42 2.33
C ASP A 135 -10.43 7.30 2.31
N GLY A 136 -9.38 7.44 3.13
CA GLY A 136 -8.31 6.44 3.23
C GLY A 136 -8.80 5.04 3.63
N GLY A 137 -9.93 4.98 4.35
CA GLY A 137 -10.54 3.76 4.85
C GLY A 137 -11.19 2.88 3.78
N ARG A 138 -11.48 3.40 2.58
CA ARG A 138 -12.24 2.71 1.52
C ARG A 138 -11.73 1.30 1.20
N TYR A 139 -10.42 1.13 1.17
CA TYR A 139 -9.77 -0.13 0.82
C TYR A 139 -9.02 -0.73 2.02
N CYS A 140 -9.44 -0.40 3.24
CA CYS A 140 -8.94 -1.03 4.45
C CYS A 140 -9.46 -2.47 4.50
N LEU A 141 -8.55 -3.43 4.67
CA LEU A 141 -8.89 -4.85 4.74
C LEU A 141 -9.61 -5.13 6.07
N PRO A 142 -10.89 -5.52 6.06
CA PRO A 142 -11.60 -5.83 7.29
C PRO A 142 -10.92 -6.96 8.06
N GLU A 143 -10.96 -6.89 9.39
CA GLU A 143 -10.42 -7.95 10.27
C GLU A 143 -10.92 -9.35 9.93
N SER A 144 -12.19 -9.49 9.52
CA SER A 144 -12.77 -10.79 9.13
C SER A 144 -12.15 -11.39 7.86
N LEU A 145 -11.48 -10.57 7.03
CA LEU A 145 -10.85 -10.99 5.78
C LEU A 145 -9.32 -11.10 5.90
N GLN A 146 -8.76 -10.93 7.09
CA GLN A 146 -7.33 -11.09 7.33
C GLN A 146 -6.89 -12.54 7.03
N PRO A 147 -5.92 -12.78 6.11
CA PRO A 147 -5.54 -14.13 5.68
C PRO A 147 -5.13 -15.07 6.81
N SER A 148 -4.50 -14.54 7.86
CA SER A 148 -4.08 -15.29 9.05
C SER A 148 -5.25 -15.89 9.84
N ARG A 149 -6.49 -15.41 9.63
CA ARG A 149 -7.71 -15.96 10.24
C ARG A 149 -8.32 -17.10 9.44
N TRP A 150 -7.79 -17.39 8.26
CA TRP A 150 -8.33 -18.41 7.35
C TRP A 150 -7.32 -19.53 7.13
N SER A 151 -7.84 -20.74 6.98
CA SER A 151 -7.08 -21.90 6.58
C SER A 151 -7.88 -22.73 5.59
N MET A 152 -7.16 -23.41 4.69
CA MET A 152 -7.79 -24.35 3.76
C MET A 152 -8.09 -25.65 4.48
N THR A 153 -9.29 -26.19 4.27
CA THR A 153 -9.62 -27.55 4.70
C THR A 153 -9.27 -28.51 3.56
N PRO A 154 -8.45 -29.55 3.79
CA PRO A 154 -8.16 -30.55 2.77
C PRO A 154 -9.45 -31.20 2.26
N ALA A 155 -9.54 -31.40 0.94
CA ALA A 155 -10.65 -32.12 0.36
C ALA A 155 -10.64 -33.58 0.84
N VAL A 156 -11.78 -34.06 1.35
CA VAL A 156 -11.95 -35.47 1.70
C VAL A 156 -12.51 -36.17 0.47
N GLY A 157 -11.64 -36.83 -0.31
CA GLY A 157 -12.05 -37.56 -1.50
C GLY A 157 -10.91 -38.33 -2.16
N ASN A 158 -11.13 -39.62 -2.43
CA ASN A 158 -10.17 -40.51 -3.10
C ASN A 158 -10.37 -40.55 -4.63
N ALA A 159 -10.95 -39.49 -5.20
CA ALA A 159 -11.22 -39.44 -6.62
C ALA A 159 -9.91 -39.21 -7.37
N SER A 160 -9.29 -40.30 -7.82
CA SER A 160 -8.18 -40.27 -8.77
C SER A 160 -8.77 -40.35 -10.19
N PRO A 161 -8.94 -39.22 -10.89
CA PRO A 161 -9.41 -39.26 -12.27
C PRO A 161 -8.44 -40.11 -13.10
N ARG A 162 -8.99 -40.88 -14.04
CA ARG A 162 -8.21 -41.73 -14.94
C ARG A 162 -7.95 -40.97 -16.23
N ASN A 163 -6.72 -41.07 -16.74
CA ASN A 163 -6.40 -40.58 -18.08
C ASN A 163 -7.01 -41.49 -19.14
N LEU A 164 -7.54 -40.91 -20.20
CA LEU A 164 -8.11 -41.64 -21.33
C LEU A 164 -7.13 -41.56 -22.50
N THR A 165 -6.23 -42.55 -22.60
CA THR A 165 -5.14 -42.56 -23.59
C THR A 165 -5.61 -42.84 -25.02
N ASP A 166 -6.80 -43.42 -25.19
CA ASP A 166 -7.31 -43.86 -26.49
C ASP A 166 -8.19 -42.80 -27.19
N GLN A 167 -8.27 -41.59 -26.61
CA GLN A 167 -9.05 -40.49 -27.18
C GLN A 167 -8.15 -39.46 -27.88
N PRO A 168 -8.64 -38.82 -28.96
CA PRO A 168 -7.90 -37.78 -29.66
C PRO A 168 -7.69 -36.51 -28.81
N CYS A 169 -8.50 -36.32 -27.77
CA CYS A 169 -8.34 -35.27 -26.77
C CYS A 169 -9.02 -35.67 -25.45
N GLN A 170 -8.67 -34.98 -24.37
CA GLN A 170 -9.30 -35.10 -23.06
C GLN A 170 -9.34 -33.71 -22.40
N PHE A 171 -10.27 -33.51 -21.47
CA PHE A 171 -10.50 -32.23 -20.81
C PHE A 171 -10.34 -32.38 -19.29
N ALA A 172 -9.70 -31.41 -18.67
CA ALA A 172 -9.72 -31.23 -17.23
C ALA A 172 -10.87 -30.28 -16.88
N LEU A 173 -11.57 -30.56 -15.78
CA LEU A 173 -12.63 -29.70 -15.28
C LEU A 173 -12.16 -29.01 -14.00
N GLN A 174 -12.27 -27.69 -13.96
CA GLN A 174 -11.98 -26.86 -12.79
C GLN A 174 -13.26 -26.19 -12.28
N ALA A 175 -13.54 -26.34 -10.98
CA ALA A 175 -14.72 -25.74 -10.37
C ALA A 175 -14.53 -24.23 -10.14
N ILE A 176 -15.49 -23.44 -10.60
CA ILE A 176 -15.67 -22.03 -10.18
C ILE A 176 -16.59 -22.04 -8.97
N VAL A 177 -16.11 -21.58 -7.82
CA VAL A 177 -16.80 -21.69 -6.53
C VAL A 177 -17.21 -20.34 -5.95
N GLU A 178 -18.24 -20.35 -5.11
CA GLU A 178 -18.69 -19.23 -4.29
C GLU A 178 -18.40 -19.54 -2.81
N PRO A 179 -17.23 -19.13 -2.26
CA PRO A 179 -16.79 -19.55 -0.92
C PRO A 179 -17.75 -19.14 0.19
N ALA A 180 -18.36 -17.96 0.08
CA ALA A 180 -19.32 -17.44 1.07
C ALA A 180 -20.55 -18.34 1.24
N LYS A 181 -21.00 -19.00 0.16
CA LYS A 181 -22.13 -19.93 0.17
C LYS A 181 -21.70 -21.40 0.17
N ARG A 182 -20.39 -21.68 0.17
CA ARG A 182 -19.80 -23.02 0.10
C ARG A 182 -20.37 -23.86 -1.06
N ARG A 183 -20.49 -23.24 -2.25
CA ARG A 183 -21.18 -23.83 -3.40
C ARG A 183 -20.32 -23.76 -4.66
N VAL A 184 -20.38 -24.80 -5.50
CA VAL A 184 -19.84 -24.75 -6.87
C VAL A 184 -20.84 -24.02 -7.77
N SER A 185 -20.37 -23.02 -8.51
CA SER A 185 -21.17 -22.23 -9.44
C SER A 185 -21.22 -22.86 -10.82
N SER A 186 -20.06 -23.24 -11.36
CA SER A 186 -19.89 -23.83 -12.70
C SER A 186 -18.57 -24.59 -12.78
N PHE A 187 -18.32 -25.22 -13.92
CA PHE A 187 -17.05 -25.85 -14.26
C PHE A 187 -16.56 -25.29 -15.60
N GLU A 188 -15.24 -25.11 -15.71
CA GLU A 188 -14.51 -24.81 -16.93
C GLU A 188 -13.62 -25.99 -17.31
#